data_AF-A0A5R1NYV3-F1
#
_entry.id   AF-A0A5R1NYV3-F1
#
_cell.length_a   1.000
_cell.length_b   1.000
_cell.length_c   1.000
_cell.angle_alpha   90.00
_cell.angle_beta   90.00
_cell.angle_gamma   90.00
#
_symmetry.space_group_name_H-M   'P 1'
#
loop_
_entity.id
_entity.type
_entity.pdbx_description
1 polymer ?
#
loop_
_entity_poly.entity_id
_entity_poly.type
_entity_poly.pdbx_seq_one_letter_code
_entity_poly.pdbx_strand_id
1 'polypeptide(L)'
;MTTLVTNTGGRAVDITGELTLTQGPAGLSAGPFPLQQSTTIPPGEHQNVVFTLDAELPNGPWDAQLKLKSGLVEREAVASIIFPDAGQGETVLPRTEPLLLWIALGAAIILITIAMLWWVRRRNTLTHRLS
;
A
#
# COMPACT_ATOMS: atom_id res chain seq x y z
N MET A 1 12.36 3.30 -1.61
CA MET A 1 12.83 4.10 -2.77
C MET A 1 11.63 4.44 -3.64
N THR A 2 11.51 5.69 -4.12
CA THR A 2 10.44 6.14 -5.02
C THR A 2 11.01 6.69 -6.31
N THR A 3 10.32 6.48 -7.43
CA THR A 3 10.67 7.10 -8.72
C THR A 3 9.40 7.50 -9.48
N LEU A 4 9.47 8.62 -10.19
CA LEU A 4 8.37 9.13 -11.01
C LEU A 4 8.42 8.51 -12.41
N VAL A 5 7.32 7.93 -12.86
CA VAL A 5 7.19 7.36 -14.21
C VAL A 5 6.11 8.14 -14.96
N THR A 6 6.42 8.57 -16.19
CA THR A 6 5.49 9.33 -17.03
C THR A 6 5.11 8.52 -18.27
N ASN A 7 3.82 8.40 -18.55
CA ASN A 7 3.33 7.78 -19.78
C ASN A 7 3.20 8.82 -20.90
N THR A 8 4.12 8.78 -21.85
CA THR A 8 4.12 9.68 -23.02
C THR A 8 3.35 9.11 -24.22
N GLY A 9 2.71 7.95 -24.08
CA GLY A 9 1.96 7.29 -25.14
C GLY A 9 0.47 7.66 -25.16
N GLY A 10 -0.22 7.25 -26.23
CA GLY A 10 -1.67 7.50 -26.41
C GLY A 10 -2.59 6.44 -25.77
N ARG A 11 -2.06 5.51 -24.97
CA ARG A 11 -2.81 4.42 -24.32
C ARG A 11 -2.33 4.20 -22.89
N ALA A 12 -3.18 3.61 -22.06
CA ALA A 12 -2.77 3.19 -20.72
C ALA A 12 -1.65 2.14 -20.80
N VAL A 13 -0.71 2.20 -19.86
CA VAL A 13 0.44 1.30 -19.79
C VAL A 13 0.50 0.63 -18.42
N ASP A 14 0.53 -0.70 -18.41
CA ASP A 14 0.81 -1.46 -17.21
C ASP A 14 2.32 -1.48 -16.99
N ILE A 15 2.74 -1.11 -15.78
CA ILE A 15 4.14 -1.02 -15.37
C ILE A 15 4.45 -2.11 -14.35
N THR A 16 5.48 -2.88 -14.67
CA THR A 16 6.18 -3.78 -13.74
C THR A 16 7.67 -3.49 -13.78
N GLY A 17 8.43 -3.97 -12.81
CA GLY A 17 9.86 -3.78 -12.86
C GLY A 17 10.59 -4.24 -11.61
N GLU A 18 11.88 -4.01 -11.66
CA GLU A 18 12.84 -4.39 -10.62
C GLU A 18 13.94 -3.33 -10.51
N LEU A 19 14.49 -3.21 -9.31
CA LEU A 19 15.59 -2.33 -8.97
C LEU A 19 16.75 -3.19 -8.47
N THR A 20 17.92 -3.05 -9.08
CA THR A 20 19.15 -3.72 -8.62
C THR A 20 20.13 -2.68 -8.15
N LEU A 21 20.79 -2.92 -7.02
CA LEU A 21 21.86 -2.07 -6.50
C LEU A 21 23.18 -2.78 -6.74
N THR A 22 24.14 -2.06 -7.31
CA THR A 22 25.46 -2.58 -7.67
C THR A 22 26.54 -1.60 -7.23
N GLN A 23 27.81 -2.00 -7.31
CA GLN A 23 28.96 -1.15 -6.94
C GLN A 23 28.84 -0.55 -5.54
N GLY A 24 28.21 -1.29 -4.61
CA GLY A 24 28.06 -0.88 -3.22
C GLY A 24 29.38 -0.96 -2.45
N PRO A 25 29.38 -0.52 -1.19
CA PRO A 25 30.53 -0.61 -0.29
C PRO A 25 31.11 -2.03 -0.28
N ALA A 26 32.44 -2.14 -0.31
CA ALA A 26 33.15 -3.42 -0.42
C ALA A 26 32.77 -4.28 -1.66
N GLY A 27 32.23 -3.68 -2.71
CA GLY A 27 31.85 -4.37 -3.94
C GLY A 27 30.51 -5.12 -3.84
N LEU A 28 29.68 -4.78 -2.85
CA LEU A 28 28.39 -5.44 -2.64
C LEU A 28 27.40 -5.14 -3.77
N SER A 29 26.49 -6.09 -3.97
CA SER A 29 25.30 -5.94 -4.81
C SER A 29 24.07 -6.37 -4.01
N ALA A 30 22.92 -5.79 -4.31
CA ALA A 30 21.65 -6.11 -3.65
C ALA A 30 20.47 -6.07 -4.62
N GLY A 31 19.43 -6.83 -4.31
CA GLY A 31 18.29 -7.05 -5.19
C GLY A 31 18.47 -8.28 -6.10
N PRO A 32 17.62 -8.45 -7.14
CA PRO A 32 16.63 -7.49 -7.61
C PRO A 32 15.48 -7.27 -6.62
N PHE A 33 15.17 -6.00 -6.35
CA PHE A 33 14.02 -5.58 -5.55
C PHE A 33 12.82 -5.37 -6.48
N PRO A 34 11.74 -6.17 -6.36
CA PRO A 34 10.59 -6.01 -7.22
C PRO A 34 9.83 -4.72 -6.90
N LEU A 35 9.15 -4.18 -7.92
CA LEU A 35 8.14 -3.13 -7.74
C LEU A 35 7.10 -3.59 -6.71
N GLN A 36 6.81 -2.77 -5.70
CA GLN A 36 5.90 -3.16 -4.61
C GLN A 36 4.49 -3.46 -5.12
N GLN A 37 4.02 -2.67 -6.09
CA GLN A 37 2.71 -2.81 -6.68
C GLN A 37 2.77 -2.44 -8.17
N SER A 38 2.40 -3.39 -9.03
CA SER A 38 2.16 -3.12 -10.44
C SER A 38 1.07 -2.06 -10.59
N THR A 39 1.28 -1.08 -11.47
CA THR A 39 0.33 0.02 -11.68
C THR A 39 0.04 0.26 -13.14
N THR A 40 -1.17 0.68 -13.44
CA THR A 40 -1.60 1.09 -14.77
C THR A 40 -1.59 2.61 -14.84
N ILE A 41 -0.75 3.20 -15.70
CA ILE A 41 -0.64 4.65 -15.87
C ILE A 41 -1.44 5.07 -17.11
N PRO A 42 -2.46 5.93 -16.98
CA PRO A 42 -3.24 6.42 -18.12
C PRO A 42 -2.37 7.23 -19.12
N PRO A 43 -2.87 7.47 -20.35
CA PRO A 43 -2.17 8.29 -21.34
C PRO A 43 -1.89 9.71 -20.82
N GLY A 44 -0.66 10.21 -20.96
CA GLY A 44 -0.27 11.57 -20.56
C GLY A 44 -0.12 11.79 -19.05
N GLU A 45 -0.44 10.79 -18.24
CA GLU A 45 -0.36 10.83 -16.77
C GLU A 45 1.02 10.35 -16.27
N HIS A 46 1.27 10.59 -14.98
CA HIS A 46 2.46 10.12 -14.28
C HIS A 46 2.12 9.49 -12.94
N GLN A 47 2.95 8.56 -12.48
CA GLN A 47 2.78 7.96 -11.18
C GLN A 47 4.12 7.64 -10.50
N ASN A 48 4.15 7.84 -9.19
CA ASN A 48 5.26 7.37 -8.36
C ASN A 48 5.14 5.87 -8.15
N VAL A 49 6.23 5.14 -8.42
CA VAL A 49 6.35 3.72 -8.08
C VAL A 49 7.32 3.53 -6.94
N VAL A 50 7.05 2.53 -6.10
CA VAL A 50 7.76 2.27 -4.86
C VAL A 50 8.49 0.93 -4.93
N PHE A 51 9.75 0.94 -4.52
CA PHE A 51 10.56 -0.25 -4.27
C PHE A 51 10.87 -0.33 -2.78
N THR A 52 10.58 -1.48 -2.19
CA THR A 52 10.97 -1.81 -0.82
C THR A 52 12.37 -2.38 -0.86
N LEU A 53 13.29 -1.71 -0.16
CA LEU A 53 14.67 -2.12 0.00
C LEU A 53 14.83 -2.80 1.37
N ASP A 54 15.80 -3.69 1.49
CA ASP A 54 16.15 -4.27 2.79
C ASP A 54 16.77 -3.21 3.71
N ALA A 55 16.45 -3.29 5.00
CA ALA A 55 16.86 -2.29 6.00
C ALA A 55 18.36 -2.37 6.36
N GLU A 56 19.06 -3.42 5.93
CA GLU A 56 20.45 -3.69 6.31
C GLU A 56 21.46 -3.28 5.23
N LEU A 57 21.04 -2.49 4.23
CA LEU A 57 21.94 -1.99 3.19
C LEU A 57 22.97 -1.02 3.78
N PRO A 58 24.29 -1.30 3.64
CA PRO A 58 25.33 -0.38 4.06
C PRO A 58 25.24 0.99 3.38
N ASN A 59 25.74 2.02 4.06
CA ASN A 59 25.81 3.37 3.55
C ASN A 59 26.65 3.43 2.26
N GLY A 60 25.97 3.75 1.15
CA GLY A 60 26.53 3.80 -0.19
C GLY A 60 27.42 5.02 -0.47
N PRO A 61 28.10 5.02 -1.63
CA PRO A 61 27.39 5.07 -2.90
C PRO A 61 27.01 3.68 -3.44
N TRP A 62 25.89 3.64 -4.16
CA TRP A 62 25.42 2.49 -4.92
C TRP A 62 25.02 2.95 -6.31
N ASP A 63 25.26 2.10 -7.31
CA ASP A 63 24.69 2.23 -8.64
C ASP A 63 23.35 1.49 -8.68
N ALA A 64 22.27 2.27 -8.70
CA ALA A 64 20.90 1.80 -8.78
C ALA A 64 20.49 1.63 -10.25
N GLN A 65 20.32 0.39 -10.67
CA GLN A 65 19.86 -0.01 -11.99
C GLN A 65 18.38 -0.34 -11.93
N LEU A 66 17.58 0.53 -12.53
CA LEU A 66 16.13 0.42 -12.61
C LEU A 66 15.71 -0.15 -13.96
N LYS A 67 14.98 -1.25 -13.94
CA LYS A 67 14.43 -1.89 -15.15
C LYS A 67 12.92 -1.94 -15.06
N LEU A 68 12.26 -1.19 -15.95
CA LEU A 68 10.80 -1.10 -16.04
C LEU A 68 10.32 -1.71 -17.35
N LYS A 69 9.18 -2.39 -17.28
CA LYS A 69 8.54 -3.05 -18.42
C LYS A 69 7.09 -2.62 -18.57
N SER A 70 6.68 -2.47 -19.82
CA SER A 70 5.29 -2.32 -20.23
C SER A 70 5.00 -3.14 -21.49
N GLY A 71 4.31 -4.27 -21.31
CA GLY A 71 4.09 -5.23 -22.39
C GLY A 71 5.41 -5.72 -23.00
N LEU A 72 5.66 -5.36 -24.26
CA LEU A 72 6.90 -5.69 -24.99
C LEU A 72 7.99 -4.61 -24.89
N VAL A 73 7.68 -3.47 -24.27
CA VAL A 73 8.63 -2.35 -24.12
C VAL A 73 9.36 -2.51 -22.80
N GLU A 74 10.68 -2.48 -22.85
CA GLU A 74 11.55 -2.47 -21.68
C GLU A 74 12.41 -1.21 -21.71
N ARG A 75 12.59 -0.60 -20.53
CA ARG A 75 13.43 0.58 -20.34
C ARG A 75 14.31 0.38 -19.12
N GLU A 76 15.55 0.79 -19.25
CA GLU A 76 16.56 0.72 -18.21
C GLU A 76 17.10 2.12 -17.93
N ALA A 77 17.30 2.43 -16.65
CA ALA A 77 17.89 3.68 -16.19
C ALA A 77 18.87 3.38 -15.04
N VAL A 78 20.00 4.06 -15.02
CA VAL A 78 21.02 3.91 -13.98
C VAL A 78 21.20 5.24 -13.26
N ALA A 79 21.20 5.22 -11.93
CA ALA A 79 21.43 6.40 -11.09
C ALA A 79 22.31 6.04 -9.88
N SER A 80 23.18 6.96 -9.44
CA SER A 80 23.96 6.76 -8.22
C SER A 80 23.16 7.25 -7.00
N ILE A 81 23.07 6.43 -5.96
CA ILE A 81 22.35 6.73 -4.71
C ILE A 81 23.24 6.55 -3.49
N ILE A 82 23.07 7.41 -2.49
CA ILE A 82 23.78 7.36 -1.21
C ILE A 82 22.74 7.15 -0.11
N PHE A 83 22.94 6.12 0.72
CA PHE A 83 22.12 5.93 1.92
C PHE A 83 22.78 6.68 3.09
N PRO A 84 22.08 7.65 3.72
CA PRO A 84 22.60 8.39 4.87
C PRO A 84 22.51 7.57 6.17
N ASP A 85 23.32 7.92 7.18
CA ASP A 85 23.40 7.24 8.49
C ASP A 85 22.05 7.11 9.23
N ALA A 86 21.06 7.94 8.90
CA ALA A 86 19.70 7.84 9.37
C ALA A 86 18.71 8.07 8.21
N GLY A 87 17.68 7.22 8.12
CA GLY A 87 16.64 7.35 7.11
C GLY A 87 15.87 8.66 7.24
N GLN A 88 15.80 9.46 6.16
CA GLN A 88 14.92 10.61 6.06
C GLN A 88 13.53 10.15 5.61
N GLY A 89 12.79 9.50 6.50
CA GLY A 89 11.39 9.14 6.29
C GLY A 89 10.54 9.75 7.39
N GLU A 90 9.45 10.44 7.03
CA GLU A 90 8.44 10.79 8.03
C GLU A 90 7.89 9.50 8.65
N THR A 91 7.81 9.47 9.99
CA THR A 91 7.23 8.34 10.71
C THR A 91 5.75 8.23 10.34
N VAL A 92 5.41 7.30 9.44
CA VAL A 92 4.01 6.97 9.16
C VAL A 92 3.47 6.22 10.37
N LEU A 93 2.58 6.86 11.13
CA LEU A 93 1.89 6.20 12.23
C LEU A 93 1.13 4.98 11.69
N PRO A 94 1.18 3.82 12.37
CA PRO A 94 0.38 2.67 11.97
C PRO A 94 -1.08 3.08 11.85
N ARG A 95 -1.70 2.83 10.69
CA ARG A 95 -3.15 2.96 10.51
C ARG A 95 -3.81 1.95 11.44
N THR A 96 -4.14 2.40 12.65
CA THR A 96 -4.88 1.60 13.61
C THR A 96 -6.33 1.62 13.16
N GLU A 97 -6.74 0.59 12.42
CA GLU A 97 -8.16 0.37 12.16
C GLU A 97 -8.87 0.28 13.52
N PRO A 98 -9.94 1.07 13.74
CA PRO A 98 -10.56 1.18 15.05
C PRO A 98 -11.45 -0.04 15.31
N LEU A 99 -10.83 -1.19 15.57
CA LEU A 99 -11.51 -2.45 15.93
C LEU A 99 -12.54 -2.24 17.05
N LEU A 100 -12.24 -1.36 18.01
CA LEU A 100 -13.15 -0.97 19.09
C LEU A 100 -14.42 -0.27 18.59
N LEU A 101 -14.35 0.55 17.53
CA LEU A 101 -15.55 1.18 16.93
C LEU A 101 -16.45 0.13 16.27
N TRP A 102 -15.87 -0.87 15.60
CA TRP A 102 -16.63 -1.97 15.00
C TRP A 102 -17.28 -2.87 16.07
N ILE A 103 -16.57 -3.15 17.16
CA ILE A 103 -17.12 -3.88 18.31
C ILE A 103 -18.27 -3.10 18.96
N ALA A 104 -18.09 -1.79 19.18
CA ALA A 104 -19.13 -0.93 19.74
C ALA A 104 -20.38 -0.87 18.85
N LEU A 105 -20.20 -0.78 17.53
CA LEU A 105 -21.30 -0.78 16.57
C LEU A 105 -22.05 -2.12 16.58
N GLY A 106 -21.34 -3.25 16.60
CA GLY A 106 -21.94 -4.58 16.73
C GLY A 106 -22.75 -4.74 18.02
N ALA A 107 -22.20 -4.30 19.15
CA ALA A 107 -22.89 -4.35 20.45
C ALA A 107 -24.16 -3.49 20.46
N ALA A 108 -24.14 -2.30 19.86
CA ALA A 108 -25.30 -1.43 19.76
C ALA A 108 -26.44 -2.07 18.94
N ILE A 109 -26.12 -2.73 17.82
CA ILE A 109 -27.11 -3.45 17.00
C ILE A 109 -27.74 -4.61 17.78
N ILE A 110 -26.93 -5.38 18.52
CA ILE A 110 -27.43 -6.47 19.37
C ILE A 110 -28.38 -5.94 20.45
N LEU A 111 -28.04 -4.83 21.12
CA LEU A 111 -28.92 -4.23 22.12
C LEU A 111 -30.24 -3.73 21.53
N ILE A 112 -30.21 -3.10 20.35
CA ILE A 112 -31.42 -2.64 19.66
C ILE A 112 -32.31 -3.82 19.27
N THR A 113 -31.74 -4.90 18.73
CA THR A 113 -32.52 -6.09 18.33
C THR A 113 -33.14 -6.78 19.54
N ILE A 114 -32.42 -6.90 20.65
CA ILE A 114 -32.97 -7.44 21.91
C ILE A 114 -34.10 -6.55 22.44
N ALA A 115 -33.88 -5.24 22.51
CA ALA A 115 -34.89 -4.29 23.00
C ALA A 115 -36.15 -4.31 22.12
N MET A 116 -35.98 -4.38 20.79
CA MET A 116 -37.08 -4.49 19.84
C MET A 116 -37.85 -5.80 20.01
N LEU A 117 -37.15 -6.94 20.15
CA LEU A 117 -37.79 -8.24 20.41
C LEU A 117 -38.58 -8.22 21.72
N TRP A 118 -38.01 -7.63 22.77
CA TRP A 118 -38.66 -7.47 24.08
C TRP A 118 -39.93 -6.62 23.98
N TRP A 119 -39.86 -5.50 23.26
CA TRP A 119 -41.00 -4.60 23.05
C TRP A 119 -42.12 -5.28 22.25
N VAL A 120 -41.77 -6.04 21.21
CA VAL A 120 -42.72 -6.83 20.40
C VAL A 120 -43.39 -7.94 21.23
N ARG A 121 -42.65 -8.61 22.12
CA ARG A 121 -43.23 -9.63 23.01
C ARG A 121 -44.16 -9.00 24.05
N ARG A 122 -43.81 -7.83 24.59
CA ARG A 122 -44.62 -7.11 25.59
C ARG A 122 -45.93 -6.53 25.01
N ARG A 123 -45.93 -6.08 23.75
CA ARG A 123 -47.19 -5.62 23.10
C ARG A 123 -48.16 -6.77 22.83
N ASN A 124 -47.67 -7.98 22.56
CA ASN A 124 -48.54 -9.15 22.31
C ASN A 124 -49.20 -9.69 23.59
N THR A 125 -48.74 -9.29 24.79
CA THR A 125 -49.36 -9.67 26.07
C THR A 125 -50.50 -8.75 26.52
N LEU A 126 -50.81 -7.67 25.78
CA LEU A 126 -51.83 -6.68 26.14
C LEU A 126 -53.13 -6.76 25.31
N THR A 127 -53.31 -7.80 24.48
CA THR A 127 -54.53 -8.00 23.66
C THR A 127 -55.45 -9.13 24.16
N HIS A 128 -55.31 -9.57 25.42
CA HIS A 128 -56.12 -10.66 25.99
C HIS A 128 -56.95 -10.25 27.23
N ARG A 129 -57.43 -9.01 27.29
CA ARG A 129 -58.41 -8.55 28.29
C ARG A 129 -59.43 -7.57 27.69
N LEU A 130 -60.25 -8.03 26.75
CA LEU A 130 -61.61 -7.53 26.52
C LEU A 130 -62.46 -8.66 25.93
N SER A 131 -63.03 -9.47 26.83
CA SER A 131 -64.29 -10.19 26.67
C SER A 131 -64.82 -10.53 28.05
#